data_AF-A0A519R0N4-F1
#
_entry.id   AF-A0A519R0N4-F1
#
_cell.length_a   1.000
_cell.length_b   1.000
_cell.length_c   1.000
_cell.angle_alpha   90.00
_cell.angle_beta   90.00
_cell.angle_gamma   90.00
#
_symmetry.space_group_name_H-M   'P 1'
#
loop_
_entity.id
_entity.type
_entity.pdbx_description
1 polymer ?
#
loop_
_entity_poly.entity_id
_entity_poly.type
_entity_poly.pdbx_seq_one_letter_code
_entity_poly.pdbx_strand_id
1 'polypeptide(L)'
;MKILKRILFVVLAIIGLVLITALFVKKEMHAEREVVINKSKSDVFAYVKYLKNQNDFSKWASMDPAMKKDFKGTDGTVGFVSAWESDKDDVGKGEQEIKGIKEVDADKEIIVNNKSTECLQLAIDNAKKGSYLTILSNTIDNTIQRVTEHLDKELEA
;
A
#
# COMPACT_ATOMS: atom_id res chain seq x y z
N MET A 1 -42.16 -21.66 -38.13
CA MET A 1 -42.11 -20.58 -37.10
C MET A 1 -41.79 -21.08 -35.68
N LYS A 2 -42.31 -22.22 -35.21
CA LYS A 2 -42.07 -22.71 -33.83
C LYS A 2 -40.60 -23.06 -33.54
N ILE A 3 -39.90 -23.71 -34.48
CA ILE A 3 -38.46 -24.03 -34.36
C ILE A 3 -37.61 -22.76 -34.26
N LEU A 4 -37.84 -21.78 -35.14
CA LEU A 4 -37.06 -20.54 -35.16
C LEU A 4 -37.23 -19.72 -33.87
N LYS A 5 -38.46 -19.66 -33.33
CA LYS A 5 -38.73 -19.05 -32.02
C LYS A 5 -38.00 -19.80 -30.89
N ARG A 6 -37.97 -21.13 -30.93
CA ARG A 6 -37.28 -21.95 -29.92
C ARG A 6 -35.76 -21.71 -29.92
N ILE A 7 -35.16 -21.62 -31.11
CA ILE A 7 -33.73 -21.29 -31.26
C ILE A 7 -33.45 -19.89 -30.71
N LEU A 8 -34.29 -18.90 -31.03
CA LEU A 8 -34.15 -17.53 -30.52
C LEU A 8 -34.21 -17.48 -28.99
N PHE A 9 -35.14 -18.20 -28.37
CA PHE A 9 -35.23 -18.28 -26.90
C PHE A 9 -34.00 -18.94 -26.27
N VAL A 10 -33.44 -19.99 -26.89
CA VAL A 10 -32.22 -20.63 -26.41
C VAL A 10 -31.03 -19.67 -26.50
N VAL A 11 -30.88 -18.94 -27.60
CA VAL A 11 -29.82 -17.93 -27.77
C VAL A 11 -29.96 -16.81 -26.73
N LEU A 12 -31.17 -16.28 -26.54
CA LEU A 12 -31.44 -15.26 -25.51
C LEU A 12 -31.15 -15.77 -24.09
N ALA A 13 -31.48 -17.04 -23.80
CA ALA A 13 -31.18 -17.64 -22.51
C ALA A 13 -29.67 -17.77 -22.27
N ILE A 14 -28.88 -18.15 -23.29
CA ILE A 14 -27.42 -18.22 -23.20
C ILE A 14 -26.83 -16.83 -22.98
N ILE A 15 -27.27 -15.83 -23.76
CA ILE A 15 -26.81 -14.44 -23.60
C ILE A 15 -27.18 -13.92 -22.21
N GLY A 16 -28.40 -14.17 -21.75
CA GLY A 16 -28.86 -13.81 -20.42
C GLY A 16 -28.01 -14.44 -19.32
N LEU A 17 -27.65 -15.72 -19.46
CA LEU A 17 -26.79 -16.42 -18.52
C LEU A 17 -25.37 -15.82 -18.45
N VAL A 18 -24.77 -15.49 -19.60
CA VAL A 18 -23.45 -14.84 -19.64
C VAL A 18 -23.49 -13.46 -18.98
N LEU A 19 -24.54 -12.68 -19.21
CA LEU A 19 -24.69 -11.36 -18.58
C LEU A 19 -24.91 -11.47 -17.07
N ILE A 20 -25.75 -12.41 -16.62
CA ILE A 20 -25.98 -12.66 -15.19
C ILE A 20 -24.66 -13.06 -14.52
N THR A 21 -23.89 -13.98 -15.11
CA THR A 21 -22.60 -14.42 -14.53
C THR A 21 -21.58 -13.27 -14.49
N ALA A 22 -21.53 -12.42 -15.51
CA ALA A 22 -20.64 -11.25 -15.53
C ALA A 22 -20.93 -10.22 -14.43
N LEU A 23 -22.19 -10.11 -13.94
CA LEU A 23 -22.53 -9.23 -12.81
C LEU A 23 -21.90 -9.67 -11.49
N PHE A 24 -21.56 -10.95 -11.35
CA PHE A 24 -20.98 -11.51 -10.12
C PHE A 24 -19.45 -11.69 -10.21
N VAL A 25 -18.83 -11.42 -11.36
CA VAL A 25 -17.37 -11.47 -11.51
C VAL A 25 -16.76 -10.24 -10.83
N LYS A 26 -15.81 -10.47 -9.93
CA LYS A 26 -15.02 -9.40 -9.31
C LYS A 26 -14.22 -8.68 -10.39
N LYS A 27 -14.42 -7.37 -10.49
CA LYS A 27 -13.73 -6.50 -11.46
C LYS A 27 -12.26 -6.29 -11.12
N GLU A 28 -11.90 -6.47 -9.85
CA GLU A 28 -10.55 -6.27 -9.35
C GLU A 28 -9.80 -7.61 -9.37
N MET A 29 -8.78 -7.69 -10.20
CA MET A 29 -7.81 -8.77 -10.17
C MET A 29 -6.62 -8.33 -9.34
N HIS A 30 -6.28 -9.11 -8.30
CA HIS A 30 -5.08 -8.91 -7.51
C HIS A 30 -4.09 -10.04 -7.84
N ALA A 31 -2.91 -9.67 -8.31
CA ALA A 31 -1.82 -10.61 -8.55
C ALA A 31 -0.65 -10.23 -7.66
N GLU A 32 -0.21 -11.16 -6.81
CA GLU A 32 0.90 -10.97 -5.89
C GLU A 32 1.93 -12.09 -6.11
N ARG A 33 3.20 -11.73 -5.95
CA ARG A 33 4.30 -12.68 -5.94
C ARG A 33 5.25 -12.31 -4.81
N GLU A 34 5.55 -13.28 -3.97
CA GLU A 34 6.53 -13.13 -2.90
C GLU A 34 7.85 -13.80 -3.29
N VAL A 35 8.97 -13.15 -2.99
CA VAL A 35 10.33 -13.69 -3.14
C VAL A 35 11.17 -13.27 -1.94
N VAL A 36 11.98 -14.20 -1.42
CA VAL A 36 12.91 -13.92 -0.31
C VAL A 36 14.24 -13.45 -0.89
N ILE A 37 14.67 -12.24 -0.49
CA ILE A 37 15.96 -11.68 -0.85
C ILE A 37 16.85 -11.65 0.40
N ASN A 38 17.99 -12.35 0.35
CA ASN A 38 18.96 -12.41 1.45
C ASN A 38 19.86 -11.15 1.48
N LYS A 39 19.24 -9.97 1.56
CA LYS A 39 19.90 -8.65 1.66
C LYS A 39 19.12 -7.75 2.63
N SER A 40 19.79 -6.71 3.15
CA SER A 40 19.10 -5.72 3.99
C SER A 40 18.08 -4.94 3.17
N LYS A 41 17.04 -4.41 3.82
CA LYS A 41 16.04 -3.57 3.14
C LYS A 41 16.67 -2.31 2.54
N SER A 42 17.69 -1.76 3.21
CA SER A 42 18.46 -0.62 2.72
C SER A 42 19.18 -0.92 1.42
N ASP A 43 19.87 -2.07 1.31
CA ASP A 43 20.57 -2.47 0.09
C ASP A 43 19.58 -2.67 -1.08
N VAL A 44 18.45 -3.33 -0.79
CA VAL A 44 17.41 -3.56 -1.80
C VAL A 44 16.84 -2.22 -2.28
N PHE A 45 16.52 -1.31 -1.36
CA PHE A 45 16.02 0.01 -1.69
C PHE A 45 17.02 0.82 -2.52
N ALA A 46 18.29 0.83 -2.11
CA ALA A 46 19.36 1.51 -2.82
C ALA A 46 19.53 0.99 -4.26
N TYR A 47 19.24 -0.29 -4.51
CA TYR A 47 19.25 -0.85 -5.85
C TYR A 47 18.00 -0.49 -6.66
N VAL A 48 16.79 -0.66 -6.10
CA VAL A 48 15.54 -0.44 -6.85
C VAL A 48 15.19 1.04 -7.06
N LYS A 49 15.79 1.95 -6.28
CA LYS A 49 15.61 3.41 -6.39
C LYS A 49 16.03 3.95 -7.76
N TYR A 50 16.98 3.30 -8.44
CA TYR A 50 17.46 3.70 -9.76
C TYR A 50 16.64 3.01 -10.85
N LEU A 51 15.93 3.78 -11.70
CA LEU A 51 15.10 3.16 -12.74
C LEU A 51 15.95 2.47 -13.82
N LYS A 52 17.22 2.88 -14.01
CA LYS A 52 18.12 2.18 -14.93
C LYS A 52 18.36 0.72 -14.54
N ASN A 53 18.32 0.39 -13.25
CA ASN A 53 18.48 -0.98 -12.75
C ASN A 53 17.27 -1.86 -13.08
N GLN A 54 16.11 -1.29 -13.43
CA GLN A 54 14.96 -2.08 -13.88
C GLN A 54 15.29 -2.92 -15.11
N ASN A 55 16.29 -2.56 -15.91
CA ASN A 55 16.72 -3.37 -17.05
C ASN A 55 17.16 -4.78 -16.65
N ASP A 56 17.62 -4.97 -15.41
CA ASP A 56 18.17 -6.25 -14.94
C ASP A 56 17.07 -7.25 -14.56
N PHE A 57 15.85 -6.77 -14.25
CA PHE A 57 14.76 -7.61 -13.73
C PHE A 57 13.40 -7.37 -14.40
N SER A 58 13.27 -6.35 -15.24
CA SER A 58 12.03 -6.05 -15.97
C SER A 58 11.76 -7.12 -17.02
N LYS A 59 10.53 -7.65 -16.99
CA LYS A 59 10.04 -8.58 -18.01
C LYS A 59 10.10 -7.95 -19.40
N TRP A 60 9.71 -6.67 -19.52
CA TRP A 60 9.73 -5.95 -20.79
C TRP A 60 11.16 -5.75 -21.31
N ALA A 61 12.12 -5.46 -20.41
CA ALA A 61 13.54 -5.37 -20.77
C ALA A 61 14.10 -6.71 -21.27
N SER A 62 13.64 -7.82 -20.68
CA SER A 62 14.00 -9.17 -21.13
C SER A 62 13.35 -9.54 -22.47
N MET A 63 12.13 -9.05 -22.73
CA MET A 63 11.40 -9.30 -23.98
C MET A 63 11.99 -8.54 -25.17
N ASP A 64 12.52 -7.33 -24.95
CA ASP A 64 13.27 -6.60 -25.97
C ASP A 64 14.54 -5.93 -25.42
N PRO A 65 15.67 -6.65 -25.40
CA PRO A 65 16.95 -6.10 -24.95
C PRO A 65 17.46 -4.95 -25.83
N ALA A 66 17.01 -4.88 -27.09
CA ALA A 66 17.45 -3.90 -28.08
C ALA A 66 16.57 -2.64 -28.13
N MET A 67 15.54 -2.54 -27.29
CA MET A 67 14.65 -1.38 -27.27
C MET A 67 15.45 -0.09 -27.07
N LYS A 68 15.00 0.99 -27.73
CA LYS A 68 15.59 2.30 -27.54
C LYS A 68 15.16 2.84 -26.18
N LYS A 69 16.12 3.36 -25.42
CA LYS A 69 15.89 3.94 -24.09
C LYS A 69 16.42 5.37 -24.08
N ASP A 70 15.64 6.29 -23.53
CA ASP A 70 16.03 7.67 -23.32
C ASP A 70 15.90 8.03 -21.84
N PHE A 71 16.88 8.76 -21.32
CA PHE A 71 16.94 9.11 -19.90
C PHE A 71 17.15 10.61 -19.75
N LYS A 72 16.36 11.25 -18.89
CA LYS A 72 16.45 12.69 -18.62
C LYS A 72 16.57 12.94 -17.12
N GLY A 73 17.51 13.82 -16.76
CA GLY A 73 17.80 14.16 -15.36
C GLY A 73 18.78 13.20 -14.69
N THR A 74 18.79 13.21 -13.35
CA THR A 74 19.69 12.39 -12.52
C THR A 74 18.93 11.21 -11.93
N ASP A 75 19.32 9.98 -12.28
CA ASP A 75 18.63 8.78 -11.80
C ASP A 75 18.62 8.68 -10.27
N GLY A 76 17.55 8.12 -9.71
CA GLY A 76 17.31 8.06 -8.28
C GLY A 76 16.95 9.41 -7.63
N THR A 77 16.57 10.43 -8.42
CA THR A 77 16.08 11.72 -7.90
C THR A 77 14.72 12.10 -8.50
N VAL A 78 13.97 12.95 -7.80
CA VAL A 78 12.67 13.44 -8.27
C VAL A 78 12.86 14.24 -9.57
N GLY A 79 12.03 13.95 -10.57
CA GLY A 79 12.11 14.51 -11.92
C GLY A 79 12.95 13.69 -12.90
N PHE A 80 13.59 12.60 -12.46
CA PHE A 80 14.21 11.66 -13.39
C PHE A 80 13.15 10.97 -14.26
N VAL A 81 13.39 10.93 -15.57
CA VAL A 81 12.52 10.27 -16.55
C VAL A 81 13.28 9.15 -17.25
N SER A 82 12.66 7.98 -17.34
CA SER A 82 13.09 6.82 -18.11
C SER A 82 12.02 6.50 -19.15
N ALA A 83 12.33 6.69 -20.43
CA ALA A 83 11.45 6.40 -21.55
C ALA A 83 12.00 5.25 -22.40
N TRP A 84 11.09 4.47 -23.00
CA TRP A 84 11.45 3.40 -23.93
C TRP A 84 10.56 3.37 -25.16
N GLU A 85 11.14 2.85 -26.24
CA GLU A 85 10.49 2.66 -27.52
C GLU A 85 10.97 1.33 -28.12
N SER A 86 10.03 0.41 -28.34
CA SER A 86 10.25 -0.90 -28.93
C SER A 86 9.34 -1.08 -30.14
N ASP A 87 9.86 -1.76 -31.17
CA ASP A 87 9.10 -2.18 -32.35
C ASP A 87 8.27 -3.45 -32.09
N LYS A 88 8.45 -4.10 -30.93
CA LYS A 88 7.65 -5.26 -30.54
C LYS A 88 6.35 -4.79 -29.90
N ASP A 89 5.23 -5.22 -30.47
CA ASP A 89 3.88 -4.88 -29.99
C ASP A 89 3.67 -5.21 -28.50
N ASP A 90 4.26 -6.32 -28.02
CA ASP A 90 4.13 -6.74 -26.61
C ASP A 90 4.91 -5.85 -25.62
N VAL A 91 5.83 -5.00 -26.09
CA VAL A 91 6.64 -4.10 -25.26
C VAL A 91 6.20 -2.65 -25.45
N GLY A 92 6.01 -2.24 -26.71
CA GLY A 92 5.50 -0.92 -27.08
C GLY A 92 6.39 0.25 -26.63
N LYS A 93 5.73 1.37 -26.33
CA LYS A 93 6.38 2.63 -25.93
C LYS A 93 5.81 3.11 -24.60
N GLY A 94 6.65 3.69 -23.76
CA GLY A 94 6.22 4.21 -22.46
C GLY A 94 7.28 5.07 -21.80
N GLU A 95 6.87 5.73 -20.73
CA GLU A 95 7.76 6.53 -19.89
C GLU A 95 7.40 6.40 -18.41
N GLN A 96 8.42 6.54 -17.56
CA GLN A 96 8.30 6.57 -16.12
C GLN A 96 9.04 7.79 -15.58
N GLU A 97 8.37 8.56 -14.73
CA GLU A 97 8.94 9.71 -14.03
C GLU A 97 8.95 9.45 -12.52
N ILE A 98 10.08 9.72 -11.86
CA ILE A 98 10.16 9.72 -10.41
C ILE A 98 9.48 10.99 -9.88
N LYS A 99 8.23 10.87 -9.39
CA LYS A 99 7.50 12.00 -8.78
C LYS A 99 7.78 12.23 -7.30
N GLY A 100 8.35 11.24 -6.63
CA GLY A 100 8.64 11.31 -5.20
C GLY A 100 9.44 10.10 -4.75
N ILE A 101 10.42 10.33 -3.87
CA ILE A 101 11.16 9.29 -3.18
C ILE A 101 11.04 9.58 -1.70
N LYS A 102 10.47 8.63 -0.95
CA LYS A 102 10.43 8.69 0.50
C LYS A 102 11.33 7.59 1.02
N GLU A 103 12.49 7.96 1.52
CA GLU A 103 13.36 7.02 2.23
C GLU A 103 12.70 6.69 3.57
N VAL A 104 12.51 5.40 3.80
CA VAL A 104 12.02 4.87 5.07
C VAL A 104 13.17 4.08 5.66
N ASP A 105 13.64 4.50 6.82
CA ASP A 105 14.59 3.71 7.60
C ASP A 105 13.85 2.50 8.15
N ALA A 106 13.97 1.38 7.43
CA ALA A 106 13.22 0.17 7.71
C ALA A 106 13.78 -0.62 8.89
N ASP A 107 14.95 -0.23 9.38
CA ASP A 107 15.63 -0.76 10.57
C ASP A 107 15.52 0.20 11.76
N LYS A 108 14.82 1.34 11.59
CA LYS A 108 14.54 2.28 12.65
C LYS A 108 13.72 1.61 13.74
N GLU A 109 14.38 1.32 14.86
CA GLU A 109 13.73 0.87 16.07
C GLU A 109 12.71 1.93 16.52
N ILE A 110 11.44 1.55 16.56
CA ILE A 110 10.39 2.40 17.14
C ILE A 110 10.46 2.21 18.66
N ILE A 111 11.27 3.03 19.32
CA ILE A 111 11.29 3.10 20.78
C ILE A 111 10.08 3.93 21.22
N VAL A 112 8.99 3.26 21.57
CA VAL A 112 7.86 3.89 22.24
C VAL A 112 8.24 4.05 23.72
N ASN A 113 8.90 5.16 24.06
CA ASN A 113 9.18 5.51 25.45
C ASN A 113 7.89 6.03 26.11
N ASN A 114 6.97 5.13 26.44
CA ASN A 114 5.82 5.48 27.26
C ASN A 114 6.27 5.65 28.72
N LYS A 115 6.80 6.83 29.05
CA LYS A 115 6.78 7.30 30.44
C LYS A 115 5.34 7.72 30.74
N SER A 116 4.51 6.74 31.04
CA SER A 116 3.06 6.87 31.22
C SER A 116 2.63 8.02 32.13
N THR A 117 3.48 8.42 33.07
CA THR A 117 3.21 9.52 33.99
C THR A 117 3.45 10.90 33.37
N GLU A 118 4.53 11.10 32.60
CA GLU A 118 4.87 12.41 32.03
C GLU A 118 3.89 12.78 30.88
N CYS A 119 3.51 11.82 30.04
CA CYS A 119 2.53 12.05 28.97
C CYS A 119 1.12 12.30 29.52
N LEU A 120 0.71 11.59 30.58
CA LEU A 120 -0.56 11.84 31.24
C LEU A 120 -0.57 13.21 31.92
N GLN A 121 0.51 13.57 32.62
CA GLN A 121 0.62 14.87 33.27
C GLN A 121 0.57 16.01 32.24
N LEU A 122 1.30 15.90 31.14
CA LEU A 122 1.27 16.88 30.07
C LEU A 122 -0.14 17.03 29.45
N ALA A 123 -0.85 15.92 29.27
CA ALA A 123 -2.22 15.93 28.74
C ALA A 123 -3.20 16.60 29.73
N ILE A 124 -3.05 16.35 31.03
CA ILE A 124 -3.82 16.98 32.10
C ILE A 124 -3.53 18.49 32.14
N ASP A 125 -2.25 18.88 32.15
CA ASP A 125 -1.82 20.27 32.28
C ASP A 125 -2.29 21.15 31.12
N ASN A 126 -2.54 20.56 29.95
CA ASN A 126 -2.95 21.26 28.73
C ASN A 126 -4.44 21.06 28.38
N ALA A 127 -5.20 20.29 29.16
CA ALA A 127 -6.61 20.06 28.91
C ALA A 127 -7.45 21.32 29.21
N LYS A 128 -8.26 21.76 28.25
CA LYS A 128 -9.19 22.89 28.42
C LYS A 128 -10.52 22.40 28.99
N LYS A 129 -11.23 23.25 29.73
CA LYS A 129 -12.55 22.96 30.28
C LYS A 129 -13.50 22.51 29.16
N GLY A 130 -14.06 21.30 29.28
CA GLY A 130 -14.91 20.67 28.26
C GLY A 130 -14.21 19.68 27.33
N SER A 131 -12.89 19.48 27.48
CA SER A 131 -12.14 18.45 26.75
C SER A 131 -12.38 17.06 27.37
N TYR A 132 -12.39 16.01 26.54
CA TYR A 132 -12.41 14.62 26.96
C TYR A 132 -11.10 13.94 26.53
N LEU A 133 -10.48 13.22 27.47
CA LEU A 133 -9.24 12.47 27.24
C LEU A 133 -9.60 11.01 26.96
N THR A 134 -9.39 10.55 25.73
CA THR A 134 -9.61 9.15 25.35
C THR A 134 -8.28 8.42 25.33
N ILE A 135 -8.07 7.51 26.30
CA ILE A 135 -6.86 6.70 26.40
C ILE A 135 -7.15 5.37 25.69
N LEU A 136 -6.48 5.13 24.55
CA LEU A 136 -6.57 3.88 23.80
C LEU A 136 -5.30 3.07 24.06
N SER A 137 -5.34 2.19 25.06
CA SER A 137 -4.27 1.23 25.33
C SER A 137 -4.87 -0.07 25.82
N ASN A 138 -4.42 -1.19 25.26
CA ASN A 138 -4.88 -2.53 25.64
C ASN A 138 -4.25 -3.00 26.97
N THR A 139 -3.67 -2.08 27.75
CA THR A 139 -3.05 -2.31 29.07
C THR A 139 -3.70 -1.44 30.14
N ILE A 140 -4.99 -1.14 29.99
CA ILE A 140 -5.72 -0.13 30.77
C ILE A 140 -6.39 -0.71 32.02
N ASP A 141 -6.69 -2.01 32.07
CA ASP A 141 -7.50 -2.59 33.15
C ASP A 141 -6.84 -2.41 34.54
N ASN A 142 -5.51 -2.53 34.62
CA ASN A 142 -4.77 -2.32 35.89
C ASN A 142 -4.65 -0.85 36.30
N THR A 143 -4.71 0.09 35.35
CA THR A 143 -4.55 1.52 35.63
C THR A 143 -5.91 2.14 35.99
N ILE A 144 -6.99 1.72 35.32
CA ILE A 144 -8.35 2.16 35.70
C ILE A 144 -8.69 1.67 37.10
N GLN A 145 -8.43 0.40 37.43
CA GLN A 145 -8.72 -0.13 38.76
C GLN A 145 -8.01 0.68 39.86
N ARG A 146 -6.74 1.02 39.66
CA ARG A 146 -5.96 1.78 40.66
C ARG A 146 -6.37 3.25 40.77
N VAL A 147 -6.82 3.85 39.66
CA VAL A 147 -7.33 5.23 39.67
C VAL A 147 -8.71 5.28 40.31
N THR A 148 -9.59 4.31 40.04
CA THR A 148 -10.89 4.18 40.70
C THR A 148 -10.72 3.93 42.20
N GLU A 149 -9.86 3.00 42.62
CA GLU A 149 -9.57 2.74 44.04
C GLU A 149 -8.99 3.96 44.78
N HIS A 150 -8.24 4.82 44.09
CA HIS A 150 -7.68 6.05 44.66
C HIS A 150 -8.74 7.15 44.76
N LEU A 151 -9.56 7.34 43.72
CA LEU A 151 -10.61 8.36 43.70
C LEU A 151 -11.76 8.03 44.65
N ASP A 152 -12.15 6.75 44.79
CA ASP A 152 -13.17 6.35 45.77
C ASP A 152 -12.72 6.61 47.21
N LYS A 153 -11.42 6.44 47.51
CA LYS A 153 -10.84 6.76 48.84
C LYS A 153 -10.80 8.26 49.15
N GLU A 154 -10.61 9.11 48.15
CA GLU A 154 -10.59 10.57 48.35
C GLU A 154 -11.99 11.20 48.34
N LEU A 155 -12.98 10.53 47.75
CA LEU A 155 -14.36 11.03 47.64
C LEU A 155 -15.30 10.52 48.76
N GLU A 156 -14.86 9.54 49.57
CA GLU A 156 -15.57 9.07 50.78
C GLU A 156 -15.02 9.65 52.10
N ALA A 157 -14.11 10.64 52.06
CA ALA A 157 -13.56 11.34 53.23
C ALA A 157 -14.05 12.79 53.37
#